data_AF-A0AA95HHM3-F1
#
_entry.id   AF-A0AA95HHM3-F1
#
_cell.length_a   1.000
_cell.length_b   1.000
_cell.length_c   1.000
_cell.angle_alpha   90.00
_cell.angle_beta   90.00
_cell.angle_gamma   90.00
#
_symmetry.space_group_name_H-M   'P 1'
#
loop_
_entity.id
_entity.type
_entity.pdbx_description
1 polymer ?
#
loop_
_entity_poly.entity_id
_entity_poly.type
_entity_poly.pdbx_seq_one_letter_code
_entity_poly.pdbx_strand_id
1 'polypeptide(L)'
;MPLLGLEKIIWLPGIKGKDITDGHTDFYARFAKPGVVLAGYDPDPNSYDHAITLAHLDILQSATDAQGKPLEVLKLEAPTDIPSRGVGINHCCLANQGSGKHPA
;
A
#
# COMPACT_ATOMS: atom_id res chain seq x y z
N MET A 1 -7.32 -27.02 -13.41
CA MET A 1 -7.56 -26.12 -12.27
C MET A 1 -6.75 -24.84 -12.50
N PRO A 2 -7.34 -23.64 -12.36
CA PRO A 2 -6.58 -22.39 -12.47
C PRO A 2 -5.55 -22.29 -11.34
N LEU A 3 -4.38 -21.72 -11.64
CA LEU A 3 -3.20 -21.73 -10.76
C LEU A 3 -3.46 -21.15 -9.36
N LEU A 4 -4.23 -20.05 -9.28
CA LEU A 4 -4.49 -19.33 -8.03
C LEU A 4 -5.93 -19.45 -7.52
N GLY A 5 -6.84 -20.08 -8.28
CA GLY A 5 -8.25 -20.22 -7.87
C GLY A 5 -9.01 -18.92 -7.63
N LEU A 6 -8.55 -17.79 -8.18
CA LEU A 6 -9.19 -16.48 -8.00
C LEU A 6 -10.39 -16.30 -8.95
N GLU A 7 -11.44 -15.66 -8.45
CA GLU A 7 -12.64 -15.32 -9.24
C GLU A 7 -12.64 -13.87 -9.74
N LYS A 8 -11.95 -12.96 -9.03
CA LYS A 8 -11.90 -11.54 -9.35
C LYS A 8 -10.52 -10.96 -9.05
N ILE A 9 -10.06 -10.06 -9.93
CA ILE A 9 -8.80 -9.33 -9.79
C ILE A 9 -9.10 -7.84 -9.88
N ILE A 10 -8.58 -7.07 -8.92
CA ILE A 10 -8.61 -5.60 -8.93
C ILE A 10 -7.24 -5.14 -9.41
N TRP A 11 -7.20 -4.41 -10.51
CA TRP A 11 -5.96 -3.96 -11.13
C TRP A 11 -5.65 -2.53 -10.70
N LEU A 12 -4.47 -2.35 -10.09
CA LEU A 12 -3.92 -1.03 -9.78
C LEU A 12 -2.84 -0.68 -10.82
N PRO A 13 -2.83 0.56 -11.34
CA PRO A 13 -1.79 0.99 -12.27
C PRO A 13 -0.42 1.10 -11.55
N GLY A 14 0.64 0.56 -12.15
CA GLY A 14 2.02 0.78 -11.72
C GLY A 14 2.64 2.03 -12.35
N ILE A 15 3.88 2.35 -11.97
CA ILE A 15 4.66 3.44 -12.59
C ILE A 15 5.97 2.88 -13.14
N LYS A 16 6.05 2.79 -14.47
CA LYS A 16 7.22 2.28 -15.17
C LYS A 16 8.46 3.16 -14.92
N GLY A 17 9.56 2.55 -14.52
CA GLY A 17 10.87 3.16 -14.35
C GLY A 17 10.99 4.13 -13.17
N LYS A 18 10.06 4.10 -12.21
CA LYS A 18 10.10 4.92 -10.99
C LYS A 18 10.45 4.14 -9.74
N ASP A 19 10.06 2.87 -9.69
CA ASP A 19 10.45 1.93 -8.64
C ASP A 19 11.19 0.73 -9.26
N ILE A 20 12.02 0.04 -8.48
CA ILE A 20 12.77 -1.16 -8.91
C ILE A 20 11.86 -2.31 -9.39
N THR A 21 10.57 -2.28 -9.03
CA THR A 21 9.58 -3.28 -9.43
C THR A 21 8.50 -2.73 -10.38
N ASP A 22 8.66 -1.50 -10.88
CA ASP A 22 7.63 -0.78 -11.65
C ASP A 22 6.27 -0.66 -10.94
N GLY A 23 6.27 -0.75 -9.61
CA GLY A 23 5.09 -0.57 -8.77
C GLY A 23 4.41 -1.86 -8.33
N HIS A 24 5.15 -2.75 -7.68
CA HIS A 24 4.60 -3.94 -7.05
C HIS A 24 3.52 -3.56 -6.02
N THR A 25 2.36 -4.21 -6.13
CA THR A 25 1.17 -3.90 -5.34
C THR A 25 1.39 -4.07 -3.84
N ASP A 26 2.34 -4.90 -3.40
CA ASP A 26 2.57 -5.15 -1.98
C ASP A 26 3.13 -3.92 -1.22
N PHE A 27 3.64 -2.91 -1.94
CA PHE A 27 3.96 -1.59 -1.43
C PHE A 27 2.70 -0.71 -1.28
N TYR A 28 1.79 -0.76 -2.26
CA TYR A 28 0.64 0.15 -2.34
C TYR A 28 -0.63 -0.35 -1.62
N ALA A 29 -0.91 -1.65 -1.62
CA ALA A 29 -2.16 -2.17 -1.07
C ALA A 29 -2.03 -3.62 -0.57
N ARG A 30 -2.65 -3.92 0.57
CA ARG A 30 -2.74 -5.27 1.13
C ARG A 30 -4.10 -5.54 1.74
N PHE A 31 -4.62 -6.75 1.56
CA PHE A 31 -5.78 -7.20 2.33
C PHE A 31 -5.37 -7.45 3.78
N ALA A 32 -6.03 -6.78 4.73
CA ALA A 32 -5.86 -7.05 6.17
C ALA A 32 -6.73 -8.23 6.62
N LYS A 33 -7.89 -8.39 5.99
CA LYS A 33 -8.85 -9.48 6.13
C LYS A 33 -9.79 -9.47 4.91
N PRO A 34 -10.64 -10.49 4.68
CA PRO A 34 -11.59 -10.47 3.58
C PRO A 34 -12.43 -9.17 3.56
N GLY A 35 -12.47 -8.52 2.40
CA GLY A 35 -13.19 -7.26 2.19
C GLY A 35 -12.56 -6.01 2.80
N VAL A 36 -11.38 -6.09 3.44
CA VAL A 36 -10.70 -4.92 4.05
C VAL A 36 -9.29 -4.78 3.52
N VAL A 37 -8.99 -3.59 2.98
CA VAL A 37 -7.72 -3.26 2.35
C VAL A 37 -7.04 -2.11 3.09
N LEU A 38 -5.78 -2.29 3.43
CA LEU A 38 -4.87 -1.20 3.77
C LEU A 38 -4.33 -0.62 2.47
N ALA A 39 -4.53 0.67 2.23
CA ALA A 39 -4.06 1.37 1.04
C ALA A 39 -3.04 2.45 1.44
N GLY A 40 -1.82 2.34 0.93
CA GLY A 40 -0.77 3.33 1.10
C GLY A 40 -1.13 4.64 0.40
N TYR A 41 -0.86 5.75 1.07
CA TYR A 41 -1.08 7.10 0.57
C TYR A 41 0.17 7.93 0.80
N ASP A 42 0.70 8.52 -0.26
CA ASP A 42 1.79 9.48 -0.14
C ASP A 42 1.20 10.90 -0.02
N PRO A 43 1.35 11.57 1.14
CA PRO A 43 0.79 12.90 1.34
C PRO A 43 1.63 14.02 0.71
N ASP A 44 2.87 13.78 0.24
CA ASP A 44 3.73 14.82 -0.34
C ASP A 44 3.36 15.10 -1.82
N PRO A 45 2.81 16.28 -2.15
CA PRO A 45 2.42 16.60 -3.54
C PRO A 45 3.58 16.60 -4.54
N ASN A 46 4.83 16.66 -4.07
CA ASN A 46 6.02 16.64 -4.91
C ASN A 46 6.56 15.21 -5.15
N SER A 47 6.07 14.22 -4.41
CA SER A 47 6.42 12.82 -4.61
C SER A 47 5.86 12.31 -5.93
N TYR A 48 6.63 11.46 -6.62
CA TYR A 48 6.14 10.81 -7.83
C TYR A 48 5.00 9.83 -7.54
N ASP A 49 4.86 9.35 -6.30
CA ASP A 49 3.82 8.42 -5.87
C ASP A 49 2.49 9.11 -5.47
N HIS A 50 2.48 10.43 -5.26
CA HIS A 50 1.30 11.13 -4.78
C HIS A 50 0.09 10.95 -5.70
N ALA A 51 0.27 11.21 -6.99
CA ALA A 51 -0.81 11.10 -7.96
C ALA A 51 -1.30 9.65 -8.13
N ILE A 52 -0.39 8.66 -8.10
CA ILE A 52 -0.77 7.25 -8.29
C ILE A 52 -1.51 6.70 -7.06
N THR A 53 -1.08 7.08 -5.86
CA THR A 53 -1.71 6.61 -4.62
C THR A 53 -3.11 7.18 -4.44
N LEU A 54 -3.37 8.42 -4.89
CA LEU A 54 -4.73 8.96 -5.00
C LEU A 54 -5.59 8.14 -5.97
N ALA A 55 -5.07 7.83 -7.16
CA ALA A 55 -5.81 7.01 -8.13
C ALA A 55 -6.07 5.59 -7.62
N HIS A 56 -5.13 4.99 -6.86
CA HIS A 56 -5.34 3.70 -6.20
C HIS A 56 -6.46 3.76 -5.16
N LEU A 57 -6.51 4.82 -4.34
CA LEU A 57 -7.58 5.01 -3.37
C LEU A 57 -8.95 5.08 -4.06
N ASP A 58 -9.08 5.84 -5.14
CA ASP A 58 -10.33 5.95 -5.90
C ASP A 58 -10.81 4.60 -6.46
N ILE A 59 -9.88 3.82 -7.02
CA ILE A 59 -10.16 2.46 -7.54
C ILE A 59 -10.62 1.55 -6.41
N LEU A 60 -9.87 1.51 -5.30
CA LEU A 60 -10.15 0.60 -4.18
C LEU A 60 -11.47 0.96 -3.48
N GLN A 61 -11.77 2.25 -3.31
CA GLN A 61 -13.01 2.72 -2.69
C GLN A 61 -14.24 2.43 -3.56
N SER A 62 -14.06 2.39 -4.89
CA SER A 62 -15.12 2.05 -5.85
C SER A 62 -15.23 0.53 -6.11
N ALA A 63 -14.26 -0.25 -5.63
CA ALA A 63 -14.18 -1.68 -5.90
C ALA A 63 -15.03 -2.52 -4.95
N THR A 64 -15.34 -3.74 -5.42
CA THR A 64 -16.01 -4.78 -4.64
C THR A 64 -15.20 -6.07 -4.66
N ASP A 65 -15.40 -6.94 -3.68
CA ASP A 65 -14.83 -8.28 -3.68
C ASP A 65 -15.48 -9.20 -4.75
N ALA A 66 -15.12 -10.48 -4.75
CA ALA A 66 -15.65 -11.47 -5.69
C ALA A 66 -17.15 -11.74 -5.50
N GLN A 67 -17.70 -11.44 -4.31
CA GLN A 67 -19.12 -11.60 -3.98
C GLN A 67 -19.92 -10.31 -4.22
N GLY A 68 -19.28 -9.26 -4.75
CA GLY A 68 -19.91 -7.97 -5.03
C GLY A 68 -20.07 -7.07 -3.81
N LYS A 69 -19.47 -7.40 -2.67
CA LYS A 69 -19.50 -6.54 -1.47
C LYS A 69 -18.45 -5.42 -1.60
N PRO A 70 -18.77 -4.15 -1.25
CA PRO A 70 -17.80 -3.05 -1.24
C PRO A 70 -16.63 -3.34 -0.31
N LEU A 71 -15.44 -2.89 -0.72
CA LEU A 71 -14.26 -2.95 0.14
C LEU A 71 -14.30 -1.85 1.22
N GLU A 72 -13.89 -2.22 2.43
CA GLU A 72 -13.49 -1.25 3.45
C GLU A 72 -12.03 -0.86 3.19
N VAL A 73 -11.79 0.41 2.89
CA VAL A 73 -10.44 0.91 2.58
C VAL A 73 -9.92 1.74 3.74
N LEU A 74 -8.87 1.26 4.38
CA LEU A 74 -8.15 1.97 5.44
C LEU A 74 -6.91 2.63 4.84
N LYS A 75 -6.94 3.97 4.76
CA LYS A 75 -5.82 4.76 4.24
C LYS A 75 -4.67 4.78 5.26
N LEU A 76 -3.47 4.41 4.82
CA LEU A 76 -2.24 4.46 5.60
C LEU A 76 -1.29 5.48 5.00
N GLU A 77 -1.03 6.57 5.72
CA GLU A 77 -0.15 7.64 5.23
C GLU A 77 1.31 7.20 5.33
N ALA A 78 2.08 7.49 4.28
CA ALA A 78 3.51 7.25 4.23
C ALA A 78 4.23 8.11 5.29
N PRO A 79 5.33 7.61 5.88
CA PRO A 79 6.13 8.40 6.81
C PRO A 79 6.75 9.61 6.09
N THR A 80 6.62 10.80 6.67
CA THR A 80 7.17 12.05 6.11
C THR A 80 8.57 12.38 6.61
N ASP A 81 9.06 11.68 7.63
CA ASP A 81 10.40 11.82 8.17
C ASP A 81 11.05 10.42 8.27
N ILE A 82 12.16 10.26 7.57
CA ILE A 82 12.98 9.04 7.59
C ILE A 82 14.34 9.46 8.15
N PRO A 83 14.61 9.20 9.45
CA PRO A 83 15.86 9.62 10.07
C PRO A 83 17.05 9.06 9.29
N SER A 84 17.96 9.94 8.87
CA SER A 84 19.12 9.63 8.03
C SER A 84 20.23 8.84 8.74
N ARG A 85 19.88 7.96 9.69
CA ARG A 85 20.81 6.97 10.26
C ARG A 85 21.00 5.84 9.24
N GLY A 86 21.79 6.13 8.21
CA GLY A 86 22.64 5.15 7.52
C GLY A 86 21.97 3.92 6.90
N VAL A 87 20.68 3.98 6.57
CA VAL A 87 20.06 2.98 5.69
C VAL A 87 19.53 3.76 4.51
N GLY A 88 20.30 3.79 3.42
CA GLY A 88 19.70 4.05 2.12
C GLY A 88 18.54 3.08 1.98
N ILE A 89 17.35 3.60 1.74
CA ILE A 89 16.13 2.82 1.48
C ILE A 89 16.29 2.14 0.11
N ASN A 90 17.17 1.16 0.05
CA ASN A 90 17.34 0.24 -1.06
C ASN A 90 16.46 -1.01 -0.88
N HIS A 91 15.80 -1.16 0.27
CA HIS A 91 14.91 -2.27 0.62
C HIS A 91 13.82 -1.80 1.59
N CYS A 92 12.56 -2.13 1.29
CA CYS A 92 11.43 -1.92 2.18
C CYS A 92 11.42 -3.04 3.23
N CYS A 93 11.91 -2.76 4.44
CA CYS A 93 11.85 -3.68 5.58
C CYS A 93 10.83 -3.16 6.61
N LEU A 94 9.88 -4.00 7.04
CA LEU A 94 9.08 -3.73 8.24
C LEU A 94 9.99 -3.72 9.47
N ALA A 95 10.15 -2.56 10.11
CA ALA A 95 10.72 -2.46 11.44
C ALA A 95 9.58 -2.37 12.48
N ASN A 96 9.39 -3.42 13.27
CA ASN A 96 8.51 -3.40 14.44
C ASN A 96 9.30 -2.81 15.63
N GLN A 97 9.04 -1.56 16.01
CA GLN A 97 9.54 -1.05 17.30
C GLN A 97 8.67 -1.63 18.43
N GLY A 98 9.23 -2.57 19.19
CA GLY A 98 8.63 -3.03 20.43
C GLY A 98 8.41 -1.86 21.39
N SER A 99 7.23 -1.78 21.99
CA SER A 99 6.81 -0.72 22.91
C SER A 99 7.89 -0.45 23.97
N GLY A 100 8.60 0.66 23.84
CA GLY A 100 9.46 1.19 24.89
C GLY A 100 8.59 1.50 26.11
N LYS A 101 8.87 0.84 27.23
CA LYS A 101 8.26 1.15 28.53
C LYS A 101 8.57 2.60 28.86
N HIS A 102 7.54 3.46 28.91
CA HIS A 102 7.65 4.72 29.62
C HIS A 102 7.82 4.42 31.12
N PRO A 103 8.79 5.02 31.83
CA PRO A 103 8.88 4.90 33.27
C PRO A 103 7.64 5.55 33.92
N ALA A 104 7.18 4.93 35.00
CA ALA A 104 6.03 5.31 35.81
C ALA A 104 6.17 6.72 36.42
#